data_AF-A0A8J2MTU7-F1
#
_entry.id   AF-A0A8J2MTU7-F1
#
_cell.length_a   1.000
_cell.length_b   1.000
_cell.length_c   1.000
_cell.angle_alpha   90.00
_cell.angle_beta   90.00
_cell.angle_gamma   90.00
#
_symmetry.space_group_name_H-M   'P 1'
#
loop_
_entity.id
_entity.type
_entity.pdbx_description
1 polymer ?
#
loop_
_entity_poly.entity_id
_entity_poly.type
_entity_poly.pdbx_seq_one_letter_code
_entity_poly.pdbx_strand_id
1 'polypeptide(L)'
;MDDSVSCPAGRLRSFSKSWSEITSDETILSWVRGVKIPFSRKVFQARPPSEPHWSEQERLAINQQLDDQLTPSKRCKFLGLVYDSKEMVVELPIEKKNRVTELVRKFDRIKKCKIREFAAFIGTLESCSPTLKYSRVHMRSFEREIRSSAE
;
A
#
# COMPACT_ATOMS: atom_id res chain seq x y z
N MET A 1 -13.89 16.07 29.97
CA MET A 1 -12.41 15.94 29.93
C MET A 1 -12.05 15.44 28.55
N ASP A 2 -11.43 16.34 27.81
CA ASP A 2 -10.87 16.34 26.44
C ASP A 2 -10.92 15.06 25.57
N ASP A 3 -11.71 15.11 24.48
CA ASP A 3 -11.84 14.12 23.40
C ASP A 3 -10.92 14.49 22.19
N SER A 4 -9.66 14.88 22.44
CA SER A 4 -8.75 15.34 21.40
C SER A 4 -8.01 14.17 20.70
N VAL A 5 -8.72 13.38 19.89
CA VAL A 5 -8.08 12.65 18.78
C VAL A 5 -8.16 13.57 17.55
N SER A 6 -7.15 14.43 17.38
CA SER A 6 -7.18 15.61 16.50
C SER A 6 -7.11 15.33 14.99
N CYS A 7 -7.15 14.06 14.56
CA CYS A 7 -7.25 13.74 13.13
C CYS A 7 -7.84 12.33 12.92
N PRO A 8 -9.16 12.17 12.75
CA PRO A 8 -9.72 10.89 12.34
C PRO A 8 -9.30 10.62 10.88
N ALA A 9 -8.39 9.67 10.69
CA ALA A 9 -8.14 9.08 9.38
C ALA A 9 -9.40 8.35 8.92
N GLY A 10 -9.88 8.66 7.71
CA GLY A 10 -11.11 8.11 7.15
C GLY A 10 -12.36 8.91 7.52
N ARG A 11 -12.76 9.85 6.66
CA ARG A 11 -14.01 10.63 6.79
C ARG A 11 -15.28 9.80 6.52
N LEU A 12 -15.22 8.47 6.65
CA LEU A 12 -16.33 7.56 6.32
C LEU A 12 -17.61 7.94 7.08
N ARG A 13 -17.47 8.37 8.34
CA ARG A 13 -18.59 8.87 9.16
C ARG A 13 -19.35 10.03 8.51
N SER A 14 -18.65 10.93 7.83
CA SER A 14 -19.24 12.06 7.10
C SER A 14 -20.08 11.64 5.89
N PHE A 15 -19.88 10.42 5.38
CA PHE A 15 -20.60 9.87 4.24
C PHE A 15 -21.67 8.84 4.63
N SER A 16 -21.98 8.71 5.92
CA SER A 16 -22.97 7.73 6.42
C SER A 16 -24.31 7.76 5.68
N LYS A 17 -24.78 8.95 5.27
CA LYS A 17 -25.99 9.11 4.45
C LYS A 17 -25.86 8.44 3.08
N SER A 18 -24.77 8.70 2.35
CA SER A 18 -24.51 8.06 1.06
C SER A 18 -24.37 6.54 1.18
N TRP A 19 -23.84 6.04 2.30
CA TRP A 19 -23.75 4.59 2.53
C TRP A 19 -25.12 3.94 2.79
N SER A 20 -26.07 4.65 3.41
CA SER A 20 -27.45 4.15 3.56
C SER A 20 -28.23 4.04 2.25
N GLU A 21 -27.77 4.73 1.19
CA GLU A 21 -28.33 4.60 -0.16
C GLU A 21 -27.78 3.35 -0.89
N ILE A 22 -26.63 2.83 -0.45
CA ILE A 22 -25.92 1.71 -1.11
C ILE A 22 -26.25 0.37 -0.45
N THR A 23 -26.46 0.35 0.87
CA THR A 23 -26.74 -0.89 1.61
C THR A 23 -27.72 -0.65 2.76
N SER A 24 -28.56 -1.65 3.01
CA SER A 24 -29.45 -1.74 4.18
C SER A 24 -28.88 -2.63 5.29
N ASP A 25 -27.64 -3.11 5.16
CA ASP A 25 -26.97 -3.91 6.18
C ASP A 25 -26.57 -3.04 7.39
N GLU A 26 -27.26 -3.24 8.50
CA GLU A 26 -27.07 -2.48 9.72
C GLU A 26 -25.66 -2.63 10.31
N THR A 27 -25.01 -3.77 10.08
CA THR A 27 -23.63 -4.03 10.52
C THR A 27 -22.67 -3.09 9.77
N ILE A 28 -22.79 -3.02 8.44
CA ILE A 28 -21.96 -2.14 7.60
C ILE A 28 -22.22 -0.67 7.97
N LEU A 29 -23.49 -0.28 8.12
CA LEU A 29 -23.85 1.09 8.50
C LEU A 29 -23.34 1.44 9.90
N SER A 30 -23.27 0.49 10.84
CA SER A 30 -22.67 0.70 12.15
C SER A 30 -21.16 0.98 12.05
N TRP A 31 -20.45 0.30 11.16
CA TRP A 31 -19.01 0.51 10.97
C TRP A 31 -18.69 1.85 10.33
N VAL A 32 -19.47 2.25 9.32
CA VAL A 32 -19.35 3.57 8.66
C VAL A 32 -19.61 4.71 9.64
N ARG A 33 -20.58 4.56 10.55
CA ARG A 33 -20.87 5.55 11.61
C ARG A 33 -19.76 5.64 12.67
N GLY A 34 -18.88 4.64 12.72
CA GLY A 34 -17.70 4.57 13.57
C GLY A 34 -17.80 3.40 14.55
N VAL A 35 -16.81 2.53 14.53
CA VAL A 35 -16.65 1.47 15.54
C VAL A 35 -15.83 2.00 16.70
N LYS A 36 -16.43 2.07 17.89
CA LYS A 36 -15.65 2.13 19.13
C LYS A 36 -15.33 0.69 19.51
N ILE A 37 -14.03 0.35 19.56
CA ILE A 37 -13.60 -0.92 20.15
C ILE A 37 -13.93 -0.84 21.64
N PRO A 38 -14.94 -1.59 22.15
CA PRO A 38 -15.32 -1.47 23.54
C PRO A 38 -14.25 -2.18 24.36
N PHE A 39 -13.48 -1.41 25.13
CA PHE A 39 -12.71 -2.01 26.21
C PHE A 39 -13.69 -2.34 27.33
N SER A 40 -13.80 -3.63 27.70
CA SER A 40 -14.67 -4.08 28.80
C SER A 40 -14.35 -3.41 30.15
N ARG A 41 -13.19 -2.76 30.25
CA ARG A 41 -12.74 -1.91 31.36
C ARG A 41 -11.80 -0.83 30.81
N LYS A 42 -11.73 0.34 31.46
CA LYS A 42 -10.74 1.37 31.10
C LYS A 42 -9.34 0.76 31.20
N VAL A 43 -8.60 0.74 30.09
CA VAL A 43 -7.22 0.26 30.08
C VAL A 43 -6.41 1.18 31.00
N PHE A 44 -5.88 0.61 32.07
CA PHE A 44 -5.07 1.32 33.04
C PHE A 44 -3.72 0.63 33.14
N GLN A 45 -2.68 1.34 32.75
CA GLN A 45 -1.31 0.90 32.90
C GLN A 45 -0.71 1.58 34.12
N ALA A 46 -0.77 0.90 35.27
CA ALA A 46 -0.30 1.44 36.55
C ALA A 46 1.22 1.69 36.58
N ARG A 47 1.97 0.95 35.77
CA ARG A 47 3.44 1.01 35.67
C ARG A 47 3.84 0.91 34.20
N PRO A 48 4.87 1.65 33.75
CA PRO A 48 5.43 1.43 32.42
C PRO A 48 5.87 -0.03 32.26
N PRO A 49 5.88 -0.58 31.03
CA PRO A 49 6.40 -1.92 30.82
C PRO A 49 7.84 -1.96 31.31
N SER A 50 8.22 -3.02 32.01
CA SER A 50 9.62 -3.23 32.37
C SER A 50 10.45 -3.39 31.10
N GLU A 51 11.61 -2.73 31.04
CA GLU A 51 12.54 -2.97 29.95
C GLU A 51 12.93 -4.46 29.90
N PRO A 52 12.88 -5.09 28.72
CA PRO A 52 13.34 -6.47 28.58
C PRO A 52 14.80 -6.59 29.01
N HIS A 53 15.14 -7.69 29.68
CA HIS A 53 16.53 -8.05 29.90
C HIS A 53 17.11 -8.64 28.62
N TRP A 54 17.57 -7.76 27.73
CA TRP A 54 18.25 -8.17 26.51
C TRP A 54 19.57 -8.86 26.85
N SER A 55 19.72 -10.09 26.39
CA SER A 55 21.00 -10.80 26.36
C SER A 55 22.04 -10.02 25.54
N GLU A 56 23.32 -10.31 25.76
CA GLU A 56 24.41 -9.70 24.98
C GLU A 56 24.23 -9.95 23.47
N GLN A 57 23.77 -11.15 23.11
CA GLN A 57 23.47 -11.54 21.73
C GLN A 57 22.36 -10.70 21.11
N GLU A 58 21.27 -10.46 21.84
CA GLU A 58 20.16 -9.62 21.37
C GLU A 58 20.59 -8.16 21.24
N ARG A 59 21.37 -7.63 22.19
CA ARG A 59 21.90 -6.27 22.12
C ARG A 59 22.80 -6.08 20.90
N LEU A 60 23.68 -7.04 20.62
CA LEU A 60 24.53 -7.02 19.43
C LEU A 60 23.69 -7.06 18.16
N ALA A 61 22.68 -7.94 18.09
CA ALA A 61 21.79 -8.03 16.93
C ALA A 61 21.00 -6.72 16.70
N ILE A 62 20.50 -6.09 17.78
CA ILE A 62 19.79 -4.81 17.70
C ILE A 62 20.74 -3.72 17.19
N ASN A 63 21.93 -3.58 17.79
CA ASN A 63 22.89 -2.56 17.39
C ASN A 63 23.36 -2.75 15.95
N GLN A 64 23.61 -3.99 15.53
CA GLN A 64 23.99 -4.29 14.15
C GLN A 64 22.90 -3.88 13.15
N GLN A 65 21.63 -4.15 13.46
CA GLN A 65 20.52 -3.68 12.62
C GLN A 65 20.38 -2.16 12.61
N LEU A 66 20.61 -1.50 13.74
CA LEU A 66 20.60 -0.03 13.82
C LEU A 66 21.72 0.56 12.96
N ASP A 67 22.93 0.02 13.04
CA ASP A 67 24.07 0.47 12.23
C ASP A 67 23.79 0.28 10.73
N ASP A 68 23.25 -0.87 10.34
CA ASP A 68 22.88 -1.17 8.95
C ASP A 68 21.77 -0.24 8.42
N GLN A 69 20.80 0.16 9.26
CA GLN A 69 19.66 0.99 8.84
C GLN A 69 19.88 2.50 8.97
N LEU A 70 20.71 2.95 9.93
CA LEU A 70 20.95 4.36 10.23
C LEU A 70 22.15 4.93 9.47
N THR A 71 22.97 4.08 8.85
CA THR A 71 23.98 4.55 7.91
C THR A 71 23.29 5.19 6.71
N PRO A 72 23.52 6.49 6.42
CA PRO A 72 22.85 7.18 5.32
C PRO A 72 23.21 6.55 3.97
N SER A 73 22.34 5.68 3.46
CA SER A 73 22.50 5.15 2.11
C SER A 73 22.01 6.15 1.08
N LYS A 74 22.75 6.28 -0.03
CA LYS A 74 22.29 7.06 -1.18
C LYS A 74 21.21 6.33 -1.98
N ARG A 75 21.03 5.03 -1.74
CA ARG A 75 20.14 4.16 -2.49
C ARG A 75 19.35 3.23 -1.57
N CYS A 76 18.03 3.28 -1.62
CA CYS A 76 17.18 2.43 -0.76
C CYS A 76 15.96 1.87 -1.51
N LYS A 77 15.44 0.73 -1.03
CA LYS A 77 14.19 0.14 -1.50
C LYS A 77 13.04 0.59 -0.59
N PHE A 78 12.01 1.21 -1.14
CA PHE A 78 10.82 1.64 -0.39
C PHE A 78 9.57 1.53 -1.25
N LEU A 79 8.48 0.98 -0.69
CA LEU A 79 7.20 0.73 -1.40
C LEU A 79 7.36 0.02 -2.75
N GLY A 80 8.33 -0.90 -2.84
CA GLY A 80 8.61 -1.67 -4.07
C GLY A 80 9.31 -0.88 -5.19
N LEU A 81 9.89 0.28 -4.87
CA LEU A 81 10.70 1.12 -5.76
C LEU A 81 12.11 1.29 -5.19
N VAL A 82 13.07 1.67 -6.05
CA VAL A 82 14.41 2.08 -5.64
C VAL A 82 14.50 3.59 -5.75
N TYR A 83 14.92 4.23 -4.66
CA TYR A 83 15.20 5.65 -4.61
C TYR A 83 16.70 5.84 -4.61
N ASP A 84 17.20 6.67 -5.54
CA ASP A 84 18.61 7.04 -5.62
C ASP A 84 18.74 8.55 -5.44
N SER A 85 19.25 8.96 -4.29
CA SER A 85 19.44 10.37 -3.92
C SER A 85 20.67 11.02 -4.57
N LYS A 86 21.58 10.22 -5.15
CA LYS A 86 22.73 10.77 -5.89
C LYS A 86 22.28 11.18 -7.29
N GLU A 87 21.60 10.27 -7.98
CA GLU A 87 21.09 10.49 -9.34
C GLU A 87 19.73 11.23 -9.34
N MET A 88 19.10 11.36 -8.17
CA MET A 88 17.77 11.96 -7.98
C MET A 88 16.68 11.28 -8.83
N VAL A 89 16.74 9.94 -8.90
CA VAL A 89 15.80 9.11 -9.65
C VAL A 89 15.03 8.14 -8.76
N VAL A 90 13.81 7.82 -9.18
CA VAL A 90 13.02 6.72 -8.65
C VAL A 90 12.88 5.68 -9.75
N GLU A 91 13.32 4.45 -9.49
CA GLU A 91 13.34 3.40 -10.49
C GLU A 91 12.73 2.08 -10.00
N LEU A 92 12.40 1.21 -10.95
CA LEU A 92 11.94 -0.13 -10.62
C LEU A 92 13.13 -1.00 -10.19
N PRO A 93 12.97 -1.80 -9.14
CA PRO A 93 13.90 -2.89 -8.84
C PRO A 93 14.06 -3.81 -10.05
N ILE A 94 15.26 -4.35 -10.25
CA ILE A 94 15.59 -5.19 -11.42
C ILE A 94 14.66 -6.41 -11.52
N GLU A 95 14.30 -6.98 -10.38
CA GLU A 95 13.42 -8.15 -10.28
C GLU A 95 12.01 -7.79 -10.79
N LYS A 96 11.54 -6.58 -10.49
CA LYS A 96 10.26 -6.06 -10.97
C LYS A 96 10.31 -5.74 -12.47
N LYS A 97 11.42 -5.17 -12.97
CA LYS A 97 11.65 -4.95 -14.41
C LYS A 97 11.55 -6.26 -15.19
N ASN A 98 12.23 -7.31 -14.72
CA ASN A 98 12.21 -8.64 -15.34
C ASN A 98 10.79 -9.24 -15.35
N ARG A 99 10.11 -9.22 -14.21
CA ARG A 99 8.74 -9.76 -14.10
C ARG A 99 7.75 -9.03 -15.02
N VAL A 100 7.80 -7.71 -15.08
CA VAL A 100 6.95 -6.91 -15.96
C VAL A 100 7.23 -7.26 -17.42
N THR A 101 8.51 -7.39 -17.78
CA THR A 101 8.92 -7.74 -19.16
C THR A 101 8.40 -9.11 -19.56
N GLU A 102 8.47 -10.10 -18.67
CA GLU A 102 7.93 -11.43 -18.91
C GLU A 102 6.41 -11.41 -19.06
N LEU A 103 5.70 -10.68 -18.19
CA LEU A 103 4.25 -10.52 -18.28
C LEU A 103 3.83 -9.86 -19.58
N VAL A 104 4.49 -8.77 -19.99
CA VAL A 104 4.20 -8.10 -21.27
C VAL A 104 4.39 -9.08 -22.43
N ARG A 105 5.50 -9.82 -22.47
CA ARG A 105 5.75 -10.85 -23.51
C ARG A 105 4.73 -11.98 -23.50
N LYS A 106 4.23 -12.37 -22.32
CA LYS A 106 3.15 -13.35 -22.20
C LYS A 106 1.87 -12.81 -22.82
N PHE A 107 1.44 -11.62 -22.40
CA PHE A 107 0.17 -11.02 -22.84
C PHE A 107 0.20 -10.62 -24.33
N ASP A 108 1.37 -10.33 -24.89
CA ASP A 108 1.58 -10.10 -26.33
C ASP A 108 1.29 -11.34 -27.19
N ARG A 109 1.54 -12.55 -26.65
CA ARG A 109 1.38 -13.81 -27.41
C ARG A 109 0.01 -14.48 -27.27
N ILE A 110 -0.72 -14.17 -26.21
CA ILE A 110 -2.00 -14.84 -25.92
C ILE A 110 -3.15 -14.07 -26.56
N LYS A 111 -4.07 -14.82 -27.19
CA LYS A 111 -5.28 -14.25 -27.81
C LYS A 111 -6.49 -14.24 -26.87
N LYS A 112 -6.43 -15.02 -25.78
CA LYS A 112 -7.51 -15.17 -24.78
C LYS A 112 -6.89 -15.37 -23.40
N CYS A 113 -7.49 -14.79 -22.37
CA CYS A 113 -7.10 -14.98 -20.97
C CYS A 113 -8.32 -14.83 -20.05
N LYS A 114 -8.19 -15.19 -18.78
CA LYS A 114 -9.25 -14.93 -17.79
C LYS A 114 -9.23 -13.45 -17.42
N ILE A 115 -10.40 -12.84 -17.20
CA ILE A 115 -10.53 -11.44 -16.74
C ILE A 115 -9.66 -11.16 -15.51
N ARG A 116 -9.60 -12.09 -14.55
CA ARG A 116 -8.78 -11.96 -13.34
C ARG A 116 -7.28 -11.90 -13.64
N GLU A 117 -6.81 -12.65 -14.63
CA GLU A 117 -5.39 -12.65 -15.04
C GLU A 117 -5.04 -11.33 -15.71
N PHE A 118 -5.95 -10.83 -16.56
CA PHE A 118 -5.79 -9.53 -17.21
C PHE A 118 -5.80 -8.39 -16.19
N ALA A 119 -6.73 -8.39 -15.23
CA ALA A 119 -6.77 -7.40 -14.15
C ALA A 119 -5.47 -7.39 -13.32
N ALA A 120 -4.91 -8.57 -13.01
CA ALA A 120 -3.63 -8.68 -12.31
C ALA A 120 -2.46 -8.13 -13.14
N PHE A 121 -2.48 -8.33 -14.46
CA PHE A 121 -1.50 -7.75 -15.37
C PHE A 121 -1.57 -6.21 -15.39
N ILE A 122 -2.76 -5.63 -15.51
CA ILE A 122 -2.96 -4.17 -15.48
C ILE A 122 -2.55 -3.59 -14.14
N GLY A 123 -2.95 -4.20 -13.02
CA GLY A 123 -2.50 -3.77 -11.69
C GLY A 123 -0.97 -3.81 -11.54
N THR A 124 -0.31 -4.77 -12.20
CA THR A 124 1.16 -4.83 -12.22
C THR A 124 1.76 -3.67 -13.01
N LEU A 125 1.22 -3.34 -14.19
CA LEU A 125 1.67 -2.19 -14.98
C LEU A 125 1.43 -0.87 -14.25
N GLU A 126 0.27 -0.68 -13.62
CA GLU A 126 -0.03 0.53 -12.85
C GLU A 126 0.88 0.70 -11.64
N SER A 127 1.30 -0.40 -11.01
CA SER A 127 2.28 -0.34 -9.92
C SER A 127 3.65 0.21 -10.35
N CYS A 128 3.91 0.33 -11.66
CA CYS A 128 5.12 0.91 -12.23
C CYS A 128 4.98 2.41 -12.57
N SER A 129 3.76 2.94 -12.53
CA SER A 129 3.44 4.32 -12.90
C SER A 129 4.32 5.39 -12.22
N PRO A 130 4.70 5.27 -10.92
CA PRO A 130 5.54 6.27 -10.27
C PRO A 130 6.92 6.49 -10.92
N THR A 131 7.44 5.50 -11.66
CA THR A 131 8.80 5.52 -12.24
C THR A 131 8.83 5.82 -13.74
N LEU A 132 7.67 5.86 -14.39
CA LEU A 132 7.55 5.92 -15.83
C LEU A 132 6.88 7.24 -16.22
N LYS A 133 7.67 8.18 -16.75
CA LYS A 133 7.28 9.58 -17.05
C LYS A 133 5.94 9.73 -17.80
N TYR A 134 5.57 8.75 -18.63
CA TYR A 134 4.35 8.78 -19.44
C TYR A 134 3.39 7.61 -19.21
N SER A 135 3.61 6.81 -18.15
CA SER A 135 2.78 5.65 -17.82
C SER A 135 1.29 5.96 -17.84
N ARG A 136 0.87 7.01 -17.13
CA ARG A 136 -0.54 7.40 -17.02
C ARG A 136 -1.18 7.77 -18.36
N VAL A 137 -0.42 8.34 -19.29
CA VAL A 137 -0.93 8.69 -20.62
C VAL A 137 -1.17 7.40 -21.42
N HIS A 138 -0.18 6.51 -21.44
CA HIS A 138 -0.30 5.23 -22.13
C HIS A 138 -1.37 4.32 -21.51
N MET A 139 -1.49 4.29 -20.18
CA MET A 139 -2.54 3.48 -19.53
C MET A 139 -3.93 4.00 -19.86
N ARG A 140 -4.14 5.33 -19.84
CA ARG A 140 -5.44 5.90 -20.22
C ARG A 140 -5.80 5.60 -21.67
N SER A 141 -4.84 5.63 -22.59
CA SER A 141 -5.08 5.21 -23.98
C SER A 141 -5.47 3.73 -24.04
N PHE A 142 -4.75 2.88 -23.33
CA PHE A 142 -5.03 1.44 -23.25
C PHE A 142 -6.41 1.13 -22.65
N GLU A 143 -6.79 1.81 -21.56
CA GLU A 143 -8.12 1.68 -20.95
C GLU A 143 -9.26 2.10 -21.91
N ARG A 144 -9.02 3.11 -22.77
CA ARG A 144 -10.00 3.54 -23.79
C ARG A 144 -10.19 2.48 -24.87
N GLU A 145 -9.11 1.89 -25.36
CA GLU A 145 -9.16 0.82 -26.36
C GLU A 145 -9.91 -0.42 -25.85
N ILE A 146 -9.72 -0.76 -24.56
CA ILE A 146 -10.50 -1.84 -23.92
C ILE A 146 -11.99 -1.53 -23.97
N ARG A 147 -12.39 -0.28 -23.71
CA ARG A 147 -13.79 0.13 -23.72
C ARG A 147 -14.39 0.12 -25.12
N SER A 148 -13.66 0.62 -26.12
CA SER A 148 -14.14 0.66 -27.51
C SER A 148 -14.22 -0.71 -28.17
N SER A 149 -13.47 -1.71 -27.68
CA SER A 149 -13.50 -3.08 -28.20
C SER A 149 -14.62 -3.94 -27.58
N ALA A 150 -15.38 -3.38 -26.63
CA ALA A 150 -16.47 -4.07 -25.94
C ALA A 150 -17.87 -3.66 -26.46
N GLU A 151 -17.92 -2.69 -27.39
CA GLU A 151 -19.10 -2.27 -28.16
C GLU A 151 -19.12 -2.98 -29.53
#